data_AF-A0A6N7HJP0-F1
#
_entry.id   AF-A0A6N7HJP0-F1
#
_cell.length_a   1.000
_cell.length_b   1.000
_cell.length_c   1.000
_cell.angle_alpha   90.00
_cell.angle_beta   90.00
_cell.angle_gamma   90.00
#
_symmetry.space_group_name_H-M   'P 1'
#
loop_
_entity.id
_entity.type
_entity.pdbx_description
1 polymer ?
#
loop_
_entity_poly.entity_id
_entity_poly.type
_entity_poly.pdbx_seq_one_letter_code
_entity_poly.pdbx_strand_id
1 'polypeptide(L)' 'MINARPTFSEGDFRKSSRSDPDKDCVHVARRDGWVEMRDTKTVFGTPTDHRLAFNAEQFDSLLVKTRK' A
#
# COMPACT_ATOMS: atom_id res chain seq x y z
N MET A 1 5.70 12.83 -16.75
CA MET A 1 6.18 13.64 -15.60
C MET A 1 6.24 12.70 -14.41
N ILE A 2 7.40 12.51 -13.77
CA ILE A 2 7.49 11.71 -12.55
C ILE A 2 7.05 12.63 -11.41
N ASN A 3 5.81 12.47 -10.94
CA ASN A 3 5.37 13.17 -9.74
C ASN A 3 6.17 12.62 -8.55
N ALA A 4 6.71 13.51 -7.72
CA ALA A 4 7.36 13.11 -6.48
C ALA A 4 6.38 12.27 -5.63
N ARG A 5 6.91 11.26 -4.92
CA ARG A 5 6.06 10.38 -4.10
C ARG A 5 5.30 11.23 -3.07
N PRO A 6 3.96 11.19 -3.06
CA PRO A 6 3.19 11.90 -2.05
C PRO A 6 3.41 11.26 -0.68
N THR A 7 3.36 12.07 0.36
CA THR A 7 3.23 11.55 1.73
C THR A 7 1.78 11.10 1.94
N PHE A 8 1.59 9.85 2.34
CA PHE A 8 0.29 9.30 2.72
C PHE A 8 0.09 9.44 4.23
N SER A 9 -1.08 9.94 4.61
CA SER A 9 -1.61 9.95 5.96
C SER A 9 -2.32 8.62 6.26
N GLU A 10 -2.58 8.31 7.53
CA GLU A 10 -3.26 7.08 7.92
C GLU A 10 -4.64 6.95 7.27
N GLY A 11 -5.38 8.07 7.14
CA GLY A 11 -6.72 8.11 6.54
C GLY A 11 -6.75 7.81 5.04
N ASP A 12 -5.61 7.87 4.36
CA ASP A 12 -5.50 7.50 2.94
C ASP A 12 -5.53 5.97 2.75
N PHE A 13 -5.18 5.20 3.79
CA PHE A 13 -5.06 3.75 3.72
C PHE A 13 -6.40 3.05 3.89
N ARG A 14 -6.73 2.16 2.95
CA ARG A 14 -7.92 1.33 2.97
C ARG A 14 -7.56 -0.14 3.11
N LYS A 15 -8.32 -0.87 3.92
CA LYS A 15 -8.15 -2.32 4.10
C LYS A 15 -8.28 -3.03 2.75
N SER A 16 -7.29 -3.86 2.41
CA SER A 16 -7.31 -4.64 1.18
C SER A 16 -8.44 -5.67 1.22
N SER A 17 -9.15 -5.90 0.12
CA SER A 17 -10.16 -6.98 0.05
C SER A 17 -9.55 -8.38 0.11
N ARG A 18 -8.24 -8.51 -0.09
CA ARG A 18 -7.47 -9.76 0.10
C ARG A 18 -6.85 -9.90 1.48
N SER A 19 -7.09 -8.94 2.39
CA SER A 19 -6.61 -9.05 3.77
C SER A 19 -7.46 -10.04 4.55
N ASP A 20 -6.86 -11.15 4.96
CA ASP A 20 -7.46 -12.07 5.94
C ASP A 20 -7.24 -11.48 7.34
N PRO A 21 -8.30 -11.21 8.12
CA PRO A 21 -8.20 -10.54 9.42
C PRO A 21 -7.23 -11.18 10.41
N ASP A 22 -6.96 -12.49 10.31
CA ASP A 22 -6.10 -13.20 11.26
C ASP A 22 -4.69 -13.48 10.73
N LYS A 23 -4.41 -13.16 9.46
CA LYS A 23 -3.15 -13.54 8.80
C LYS A 23 -2.47 -12.38 8.09
N ASP A 24 -3.21 -11.65 7.26
CA ASP A 24 -2.66 -10.71 6.29
C ASP A 24 -3.29 -9.33 6.46
N CYS A 25 -2.86 -8.58 7.48
CA CYS A 25 -3.38 -7.25 7.79
C CYS A 25 -2.76 -6.17 6.88
N VAL A 26 -3.15 -6.15 5.60
CA VAL A 26 -2.63 -5.20 4.62
C VAL A 26 -3.63 -4.10 4.33
N HIS A 27 -3.17 -2.84 4.45
CA HIS A 27 -3.88 -1.70 3.89
C HIS A 27 -3.13 -1.13 2.69
N VAL A 28 -3.89 -0.51 1.77
CA VAL A 28 -3.38 0.08 0.53
C VAL A 28 -3.88 1.52 0.42
N ALA A 29 -3.00 2.43 0.05
CA ALA A 29 -3.32 3.80 -0.35
C ALA A 29 -2.90 4.01 -1.81
N ARG A 30 -3.67 4.79 -2.57
CA ARG A 30 -3.36 5.14 -3.96
C ARG A 30 -3.74 6.59 -4.25
N ARG A 31 -2.78 7.39 -4.69
CA ARG A 31 -2.97 8.80 -5.07
C ARG A 31 -1.83 9.26 -5.98
N ASP A 32 -2.11 10.19 -6.89
CA ASP A 32 -1.10 10.88 -7.71
C ASP A 32 -0.13 9.95 -8.49
N GLY A 33 -0.62 8.79 -8.92
CA GLY A 33 0.20 7.80 -9.64
C GLY A 33 1.09 6.92 -8.75
N TRP A 34 0.93 7.00 -7.43
CA TRP A 34 1.65 6.17 -6.46
C TRP A 34 0.72 5.25 -5.70
N VAL A 35 1.25 4.10 -5.28
CA VAL A 35 0.60 3.13 -4.41
C VAL A 35 1.51 2.83 -3.23
N GLU A 36 0.99 2.92 -2.01
CA GLU A 36 1.66 2.41 -0.81
C GLU A 36 0.88 1.24 -0.22
N MET A 37 1.58 0.14 0.05
CA MET A 37 1.10 -0.97 0.85
C MET A 37 1.70 -0.89 2.23
N ARG A 38 0.86 -1.07 3.25
CA ARG A 38 1.23 -0.97 4.66
C ARG A 38 0.85 -2.24 5.40
N ASP A 39 1.75 -2.74 6.23
CA ASP A 39 1.45 -3.77 7.23
C ASP A 39 0.80 -3.12 8.47
N THR A 40 -0.49 -3.37 8.67
CA THR A 40 -1.25 -2.76 9.75
C THR A 40 -1.11 -3.47 11.09
N LYS A 41 -0.25 -4.50 11.20
CA LYS A 41 0.13 -5.07 12.50
C LYS A 41 0.98 -4.11 13.34
N THR A 42 1.51 -3.06 12.71
CA THR A 42 2.37 -2.05 13.34
C THR A 42 1.59 -0.76 13.54
N VAL A 43 2.04 0.08 14.48
CA VAL A 43 1.42 1.39 14.75
C VAL A 43 1.83 2.37 13.64
N PHE A 44 0.91 3.20 13.16
CA PHE A 44 1.20 4.14 12.08
C PHE A 44 2.30 5.14 12.48
N GLY A 45 3.25 5.39 11.58
CA GLY A 45 4.31 6.40 11.75
C GLY A 45 5.43 6.02 12.72
N THR A 46 5.41 4.82 13.32
CA THR A 46 6.54 4.33 14.10
C THR A 46 7.69 3.87 13.18
N PRO A 47 8.91 3.70 13.70
CA PRO A 47 10.02 3.13 12.92
C PRO A 47 9.74 1.71 12.39
N THR A 48 8.79 1.01 13.00
CA THR A 48 8.33 -0.32 12.59
C THR A 48 7.18 -0.29 11.59
N ASP A 49 6.67 0.88 11.22
CA ASP A 49 5.61 1.06 10.24
C ASP A 49 6.11 0.82 8.81
N HIS A 50 6.36 -0.45 8.49
CA HIS A 50 6.93 -0.83 7.22
C HIS A 50 5.93 -0.64 6.07
N ARG A 51 6.40 0.08 5.04
CA ARG A 51 5.61 0.39 3.84
C ARG A 51 6.39 0.03 2.59
N LEU A 52 5.69 -0.53 1.62
CA LEU A 52 6.18 -0.74 0.27
C LEU A 52 5.55 0.31 -0.64
N ALA A 53 6.37 1.06 -1.36
CA ALA A 53 5.92 2.09 -2.30
C ALA A 53 6.17 1.66 -3.74
N PHE A 54 5.18 1.86 -4.59
CA PHE A 54 5.20 1.51 -6.02
C PHE A 54 4.69 2.69 -6.86
N ASN A 55 5.17 2.79 -8.09
CA ASN A 55 4.40 3.51 -9.11
C ASN A 55 3.13 2.71 -9.43
N ALA A 56 2.04 3.40 -9.73
CA ALA A 56 0.74 2.80 -10.02
C ALA A 56 0.81 1.76 -11.15
N GLU A 57 1.52 2.05 -12.24
CA GLU A 57 1.69 1.13 -13.38
C GLU A 57 2.43 -0.16 -13.00
N GLN A 58 3.46 -0.03 -12.15
CA GLN A 58 4.23 -1.16 -11.65
C GLN A 58 3.37 -2.04 -10.74
N PHE A 59 2.60 -1.40 -9.85
CA PHE A 59 1.67 -2.09 -8.97
C PHE A 59 0.58 -2.83 -9.75
N ASP A 60 -0.02 -2.20 -10.77
CA ASP A 60 -1.03 -2.84 -11.61
C ASP A 60 -0.47 -4.03 -12.38
N SER A 61 0.75 -3.91 -12.93
CA SER A 61 1.46 -5.01 -13.57
C SER A 61 1.74 -6.18 -12.62
N LEU A 62 2.12 -5.88 -11.37
CA LEU A 62 2.32 -6.89 -10.33
C LEU A 62 1.01 -7.61 -9.99
N LEU A 63 -0.09 -6.86 -9.85
CA LEU A 63 -1.41 -7.44 -9.58
C LEU A 63 -1.88 -8.38 -10.68
N VAL A 64 -1.67 -8.02 -11.95
CA VAL A 64 -2.02 -8.90 -13.08
C VAL A 64 -1.21 -10.20 -13.02
N LYS A 65 0.09 -10.13 -12.74
CA LYS A 65 0.97 -11.31 -12.68
C LYS A 65 0.71 -12.22 -11.48
N THR A 66 0.22 -11.67 -10.38
CA THR A 66 0.03 -12.39 -9.11
C THR A 66 -1.39 -12.93 -8.93
N ARG A 67 -2.34 -12.51 -9.77
CA ARG A 67 -3.66 -13.16 -9.89
C ARG A 67 -3.47 -14.54 -10.52
N LYS A 68 -3.38 -15.58 -9.68
CA LYS A 68 -3.63 -16.96 -10.08
C LYS A 68 -5.12 -17.17 -10.37
#